data_AF-A0A7S3SFN3-F1
#
_entry.id   AF-A0A7S3SFN3-F1
#
_cell.length_a   1.000
_cell.length_b   1.000
_cell.length_c   1.000
_cell.angle_alpha   90.00
_cell.angle_beta   90.00
_cell.angle_gamma   90.00
#
_symmetry.space_group_name_H-M   'P 1'
#
loop_
_entity.id
_entity.type
_entity.pdbx_description
1 polymer ?
#
loop_
_entity_poly.entity_id
_entity_poly.type
_entity_poly.pdbx_seq_one_letter_code
_entity_poly.pdbx_strand_id
1 'polypeptide(L)'
;VASVISGMWCYYAHVFPLDALSQGRSYSNVFPTQQGIAFADAVLLKFTDGTVVDDQRALGMQSVEGGGHTYCVAPITNGDAAGRVNFWAVGVDCCSRTSDFVCDDAGEP
;
A
#
# COMPACT_ATOMS: atom_id res chain seq x y z
N VAL A 1 15.05 -18.51 -31.73
CA VAL A 1 15.21 -18.66 -30.27
C VAL A 1 15.34 -17.33 -29.54
N ALA A 2 16.23 -16.42 -29.94
CA ALA A 2 16.37 -15.09 -29.29
C ALA A 2 15.07 -14.27 -29.28
N SER A 3 14.29 -14.28 -30.36
CA SER A 3 13.00 -13.57 -30.45
C SER A 3 11.94 -14.11 -29.48
N VAL A 4 11.98 -15.41 -29.16
CA VAL A 4 11.05 -16.03 -28.21
C VAL A 4 11.39 -15.63 -26.77
N ILE A 5 12.68 -15.58 -26.43
CA ILE A 5 13.16 -15.17 -25.10
C ILE A 5 12.83 -13.69 -24.84
N SER A 6 13.09 -12.82 -25.81
CA SER A 6 12.75 -11.39 -25.70
C SER A 6 11.24 -11.17 -25.60
N GLY A 7 10.44 -11.89 -26.39
CA GLY A 7 8.98 -11.83 -26.30
C GLY A 7 8.46 -12.30 -24.94
N MET A 8 9.01 -13.40 -24.41
CA MET A 8 8.68 -13.92 -23.09
C MET A 8 9.03 -12.90 -22.00
N TRP A 9 10.20 -12.26 -22.09
CA TRP A 9 10.62 -11.24 -21.12
C TRP A 9 9.65 -10.04 -21.10
N CYS A 10 9.27 -9.53 -22.27
CA CYS A 10 8.29 -8.44 -22.36
C CYS A 10 6.91 -8.84 -21.82
N TYR A 11 6.47 -10.08 -22.08
CA TYR A 11 5.20 -10.59 -21.56
C TYR A 11 5.19 -10.61 -20.02
N TYR A 12 6.22 -11.16 -19.39
CA TYR A 12 6.30 -11.23 -17.93
C TYR A 12 6.58 -9.87 -17.28
N ALA A 13 7.31 -8.97 -17.95
CA ALA A 13 7.60 -7.65 -17.40
C ALA A 13 6.38 -6.71 -17.41
N HIS A 14 5.48 -6.84 -18.39
CA HIS A 14 4.42 -5.85 -18.61
C HIS A 14 3.02 -6.43 -18.74
N VAL A 15 2.83 -7.49 -19.54
CA VAL A 15 1.48 -8.00 -19.85
C VAL A 15 0.89 -8.75 -18.67
N PHE A 16 1.66 -9.66 -18.06
CA PHE A 16 1.23 -10.44 -16.91
C PHE A 16 0.78 -9.60 -15.71
N PRO A 17 1.52 -8.57 -15.25
CA PRO A 17 1.06 -7.76 -14.11
C PRO A 17 -0.19 -6.93 -14.45
N LEU A 18 -0.28 -6.38 -15.67
CA LEU A 18 -1.47 -5.63 -16.08
C LEU A 18 -2.72 -6.53 -16.12
N ASP A 19 -2.59 -7.75 -16.64
CA ASP A 19 -3.68 -8.72 -16.69
C ASP A 19 -4.16 -9.07 -15.27
N ALA A 20 -3.22 -9.32 -14.35
CA ALA A 20 -3.53 -9.58 -12.94
C ALA A 20 -4.24 -8.39 -12.27
N LEU A 21 -3.84 -7.16 -12.57
CA LEU A 21 -4.52 -5.97 -12.04
C LEU A 21 -5.92 -5.80 -12.64
N SER A 22 -6.09 -6.11 -13.93
CA SER A 22 -7.37 -5.94 -14.65
C SER A 22 -8.44 -6.96 -14.24
N GLN A 23 -8.03 -8.18 -13.89
CA GLN A 23 -8.91 -9.25 -13.43
C GLN A 23 -9.08 -9.27 -11.90
N GLY A 24 -8.35 -8.42 -11.19
CA GLY A 24 -8.39 -8.33 -9.74
C GLY A 24 -9.74 -7.81 -9.20
N ARG A 25 -10.10 -8.24 -7.99
CA ARG A 25 -11.35 -7.81 -7.34
C ARG A 25 -11.19 -6.43 -6.70
N SER A 26 -12.14 -5.55 -6.97
CA SER A 26 -12.25 -4.26 -6.30
C SER A 26 -13.38 -4.28 -5.28
N TYR A 27 -13.12 -3.79 -4.08
CA TYR A 27 -14.12 -3.66 -3.02
C TYR A 27 -14.33 -2.19 -2.67
N SER A 28 -15.57 -1.82 -2.38
CA SER A 28 -15.95 -0.45 -2.01
C SER A 28 -16.69 -0.41 -0.69
N ASN A 29 -16.67 0.76 -0.03
CA ASN A 29 -17.27 0.99 1.29
C ASN A 29 -16.69 0.06 2.37
N VAL A 30 -15.39 -0.20 2.29
CA VAL A 30 -14.68 -1.02 3.28
C VAL A 30 -14.39 -0.15 4.51
N PHE A 31 -14.65 -0.70 5.70
CA PHE A 31 -14.31 -0.03 6.95
C PHE A 31 -12.88 -0.41 7.37
N PRO A 32 -12.06 0.55 7.87
CA PRO A 32 -10.68 0.26 8.29
C PRO A 32 -10.60 -0.69 9.50
N THR A 33 -11.70 -0.85 10.23
CA THR A 33 -11.82 -1.74 11.38
C THR A 33 -12.18 -3.18 11.01
N GLN A 34 -12.59 -3.45 9.76
CA GLN A 34 -12.89 -4.80 9.29
C GLN A 34 -11.62 -5.66 9.17
N GLN A 35 -11.78 -6.98 9.27
CA GLN A 35 -10.67 -7.92 9.17
C GLN A 35 -10.03 -7.88 7.79
N GLY A 36 -8.76 -7.47 7.72
CA GLY A 36 -8.02 -7.37 6.45
C GLY A 36 -7.88 -8.70 5.71
N ILE A 37 -7.93 -9.84 6.43
CA ILE A 37 -7.85 -11.19 5.85
C ILE A 37 -9.02 -11.45 4.86
N ALA A 38 -10.18 -10.84 5.10
CA ALA A 38 -11.33 -10.99 4.21
C ALA A 38 -11.12 -10.32 2.84
N PHE A 39 -10.11 -9.45 2.71
CA PHE A 39 -9.82 -8.65 1.52
C PHE A 39 -8.41 -8.93 0.97
N ALA A 40 -7.81 -10.08 1.30
CA ALA A 40 -6.45 -10.43 0.89
C ALA A 40 -6.28 -10.60 -0.63
N ASP A 41 -7.38 -10.71 -1.37
CA ASP A 41 -7.45 -10.86 -2.83
C ASP A 41 -7.85 -9.57 -3.56
N ALA A 42 -7.98 -8.46 -2.81
CA ALA A 42 -8.33 -7.17 -3.37
C ALA A 42 -7.18 -6.57 -4.16
N VAL A 43 -7.47 -6.09 -5.37
CA VAL A 43 -6.55 -5.25 -6.14
C VAL A 43 -6.73 -3.77 -5.82
N LEU A 44 -7.97 -3.37 -5.50
CA LEU A 44 -8.34 -2.01 -5.17
C LEU A 44 -9.33 -2.02 -4.00
N LEU A 45 -9.01 -1.25 -2.98
CA LEU A 45 -9.88 -1.02 -1.83
C LEU A 45 -10.31 0.43 -1.82
N LYS A 46 -11.62 0.67 -1.93
CA LYS A 46 -12.20 1.98 -1.68
C LYS A 46 -12.83 1.98 -0.29
N PHE A 47 -12.21 2.74 0.60
CA PHE A 47 -12.67 2.90 1.97
C PHE A 47 -13.92 3.80 2.02
N THR A 48 -14.63 3.75 3.17
CA THR A 48 -15.76 4.64 3.46
C THR A 48 -15.31 6.09 3.63
N ASP A 49 -16.23 7.04 3.47
CA ASP A 49 -15.93 8.45 3.74
C ASP A 49 -15.46 8.67 5.19
N GLY A 50 -14.51 9.61 5.36
CA GLY A 50 -13.89 9.92 6.65
C GLY A 50 -12.69 9.04 7.02
N THR A 51 -12.32 8.07 6.17
CA THR A 51 -11.07 7.32 6.38
C THR A 51 -9.88 8.11 5.87
N VAL A 52 -8.88 8.26 6.74
CA VAL A 52 -7.65 9.00 6.47
C VAL A 52 -6.45 8.14 6.84
N VAL A 53 -5.31 8.41 6.22
CA VAL A 53 -4.03 7.90 6.69
C VAL A 53 -3.65 8.71 7.92
N ASP A 54 -3.42 8.04 9.05
CA ASP A 54 -2.98 8.73 10.28
C ASP A 54 -1.45 8.91 10.21
N ASP A 55 -1.06 10.09 9.72
CA ASP A 55 0.32 10.55 9.54
C ASP A 55 1.07 10.70 10.87
N GLN A 56 0.36 11.04 11.95
CA GLN A 56 0.92 11.21 13.29
C GLN A 56 1.39 9.88 13.90
N ARG A 57 0.77 8.77 13.50
CA ARG A 57 1.13 7.41 13.93
C ARG A 57 2.01 6.65 12.93
N ALA A 58 2.64 7.36 12.01
CA ALA A 58 3.60 6.78 11.07
C ALA A 58 4.92 6.39 11.75
N LEU A 59 5.49 5.27 11.30
CA LEU A 59 6.77 4.73 11.78
C LEU A 59 7.73 4.51 10.60
N GLY A 60 8.95 5.00 10.76
CA GLY A 60 10.04 4.82 9.81
C GLY A 60 11.10 3.87 10.36
N MET A 61 11.44 2.83 9.60
CA MET A 61 12.54 1.92 9.89
C MET A 61 13.61 2.01 8.81
N GLN A 62 14.82 2.42 9.18
CA GLN A 62 15.95 2.42 8.27
C GLN A 62 16.58 1.03 8.20
N SER A 63 16.65 0.45 6.99
CA SER A 63 17.33 -0.83 6.79
C SER A 63 18.74 -0.62 6.25
N VAL A 64 19.72 -1.15 6.97
CA VAL A 64 21.14 -1.09 6.57
C VAL A 64 21.42 -2.04 5.40
N GLU A 65 20.72 -3.17 5.33
CA GLU A 65 20.84 -4.14 4.22
C GLU A 65 20.18 -3.64 2.94
N GLY A 66 19.17 -2.79 3.07
CA GLY A 66 18.44 -2.18 1.96
C GLY A 66 19.09 -0.93 1.39
N GLY A 67 20.40 -0.70 1.56
CA GLY A 67 21.07 0.47 0.97
C GLY A 67 20.83 1.80 1.68
N GLY A 68 20.35 1.78 2.94
CA GLY A 68 20.09 3.00 3.73
C GLY A 68 18.71 3.61 3.53
N HIS A 69 17.83 2.94 2.77
CA HIS A 69 16.44 3.35 2.57
C HIS A 69 15.64 3.27 3.88
N THR A 70 14.72 4.23 4.03
CA THR A 70 13.78 4.32 5.14
C THR A 70 12.46 3.71 4.73
N TYR A 71 12.07 2.61 5.36
CA TYR A 71 10.79 1.96 5.15
C TYR A 71 9.75 2.58 6.06
N CYS A 72 8.70 3.10 5.46
CA CYS A 72 7.68 3.88 6.11
C CYS A 72 6.39 3.08 6.18
N VAL A 73 5.77 3.06 7.36
CA VAL A 73 4.45 2.45 7.56
C VAL A 73 3.53 3.41 8.29
N ALA A 74 2.32 3.62 7.77
CA ALA A 74 1.31 4.49 8.37
C ALA A 74 -0.04 3.76 8.46
N PRO A 75 -0.75 3.83 9.60
CA PRO A 75 -2.05 3.17 9.75
C PRO A 75 -3.17 3.92 9.02
N ILE A 76 -4.08 3.17 8.38
CA ILE A 76 -5.28 3.73 7.74
C ILE A 76 -6.45 3.62 8.74
N THR A 77 -7.04 4.75 9.13
CA THR A 77 -8.04 4.81 10.20
C THR A 77 -9.15 5.82 9.88
N ASN A 78 -10.14 6.00 10.78
CA ASN A 78 -11.20 7.02 10.66
C ASN A 78 -11.14 7.97 11.88
N GLY A 79 -9.98 8.61 12.10
CA GLY A 79 -9.79 9.63 13.14
C GLY A 79 -9.51 9.11 14.56
N ASP A 80 -10.12 8.00 14.98
CA ASP A 80 -9.90 7.42 16.31
C ASP A 80 -9.87 5.89 16.26
N ALA A 81 -8.76 5.30 15.80
CA ALA A 81 -8.54 3.88 15.97
C ALA A 81 -8.08 3.59 17.41
N ALA A 82 -9.04 3.55 18.34
CA ALA A 82 -8.89 2.90 19.65
C ALA A 82 -9.03 1.37 19.49
N GLY A 83 -8.18 0.74 18.68
CA GLY A 83 -8.30 -0.68 18.35
C GLY A 83 -7.20 -1.21 17.44
N ARG A 84 -7.36 -2.47 17.02
CA ARG A 84 -6.43 -3.16 16.10
C ARG A 84 -6.56 -2.57 14.70
N VAL A 85 -5.46 -2.02 14.17
CA VAL A 85 -5.36 -1.56 12.79
C VAL A 85 -5.18 -2.76 11.86
N ASN A 86 -6.02 -2.85 10.83
CA ASN A 86 -5.97 -3.92 9.83
C ASN A 86 -5.26 -3.51 8.53
N PHE A 87 -5.29 -2.22 8.20
CA PHE A 87 -4.81 -1.67 6.93
C PHE A 87 -3.70 -0.67 7.17
N TRP A 88 -2.66 -0.75 6.36
CA TRP A 88 -1.43 0.03 6.49
C TRP A 88 -1.02 0.54 5.12
N ALA A 89 -0.70 1.83 5.03
CA ALA A 89 0.02 2.41 3.91
C ALA A 89 1.51 2.18 4.12
N VAL A 90 2.21 1.70 3.08
CA VAL A 90 3.65 1.40 3.15
C VAL A 90 4.36 2.10 2.00
N GLY A 91 5.51 2.69 2.29
CA GLY A 91 6.31 3.41 1.32
C GLY A 91 7.80 3.38 1.65
N VAL A 92 8.61 3.93 0.74
CA VAL A 92 10.07 4.02 0.89
C VAL A 92 10.49 5.49 0.76
N ASP A 93 11.31 5.96 1.70
CA ASP A 93 11.89 7.30 1.75
C ASP A 93 10.86 8.45 1.76
N CYS A 94 9.68 8.22 2.33
CA CYS A 94 8.56 9.17 2.37
C CYS A 94 8.01 9.46 3.79
N CYS A 95 8.83 9.25 4.82
CA CYS A 95 8.48 9.55 6.21
C CYS A 95 9.71 9.90 7.05
N SER A 96 9.45 10.56 8.18
CA SER A 96 10.44 10.74 9.26
C SER A 96 10.57 9.46 10.10
N ARG A 97 11.52 9.43 11.04
CA ARG A 97 11.71 8.28 11.96
C ARG A 97 10.43 7.93 12.73
N THR A 98 9.67 8.97 13.08
CA THR A 98 8.35 8.93 13.69
C THR A 98 7.60 10.14 13.13
N SER A 99 6.34 9.95 12.70
CA SER A 99 5.45 10.94 12.06
C SER A 99 5.78 11.32 10.59
N ASP A 100 4.89 12.13 10.00
CA ASP A 100 4.97 12.75 8.68
C ASP A 100 5.00 11.75 7.51
N PHE A 101 3.94 10.97 7.33
CA PHE A 101 3.80 10.12 6.14
C PHE A 101 3.30 10.94 4.94
N VAL A 102 4.19 11.19 3.97
CA VAL A 102 3.93 12.06 2.80
C VAL A 102 4.10 11.32 1.47
N CYS A 103 3.81 10.02 1.48
CA CYS A 103 3.89 9.20 0.28
C CYS A 103 2.71 9.47 -0.66
N ASP A 104 2.99 9.99 -1.86
CA ASP A 104 1.96 10.31 -2.86
C ASP A 104 0.89 11.26 -2.28
N ASP A 105 -0.37 11.13 -2.67
CA ASP A 105 -1.53 11.87 -2.14
C ASP A 105 -1.88 11.55 -0.66
N ALA A 106 -1.10 10.72 0.06
CA ALA A 106 -1.43 10.35 1.44
C ALA A 106 -1.30 11.51 2.45
N GLY A 107 -0.59 12.57 2.08
CA GLY A 107 -0.43 13.79 2.89
C GLY A 107 -1.51 14.84 2.65
N GLU A 108 -2.36 14.66 1.64
CA GLU A 108 -3.45 15.55 1.31
C GLU A 108 -4.76 15.08 1.98
N PRO A 109 -5.38 15.92 2.86
CA PRO A 109 -6.61 15.57 3.58
C PRO A 109 -7.89 15.65 2.73
#